data_AF-A0A920QNA1-F1
#
_entry.id   AF-A0A920QNA1-F1
#
_cell.length_a   1.000
_cell.length_b   1.000
_cell.length_c   1.000
_cell.angle_alpha   90.00
_cell.angle_beta   90.00
_cell.angle_gamma   90.00
#
_symmetry.space_group_name_H-M   'P 1'
#
loop_
_entity.id
_entity.type
_entity.pdbx_description
1 polymer ?
#
loop_
_entity_poly.entity_id
_entity_poly.type
_entity_poly.pdbx_seq_one_letter_code
_entity_poly.pdbx_strand_id
1 'polypeptide(L)'
;MELENGQVKISFVDPNNGEEKEELFDFLLAATGRSPNVNDLGLENTELELDSLGVPLYNSATMQCGNSSIFIAGDVNNDFPLLHEAADEGQIAGDNAGRFPDIKAGLRRSPVTVVFCDPQIAIVGFVE
;
A
#
# COMPACT_ATOMS: atom_id res chain seq x y z
N MET A 1 9.85 2.44 22.87
CA MET A 1 11.17 2.02 22.38
C MET A 1 12.17 3.04 22.86
N GLU A 2 13.19 2.59 23.58
CA GLU A 2 14.26 3.44 24.09
C GLU A 2 15.61 2.77 23.82
N LEU A 3 16.67 3.57 23.72
CA LEU A 3 18.04 3.04 23.67
C LEU A 3 18.59 2.99 25.09
N GLU A 4 19.03 1.81 25.53
CA GLU A 4 19.62 1.60 26.85
C GLU A 4 20.94 0.84 26.70
N ASN A 5 22.05 1.45 27.13
CA ASN A 5 23.40 0.85 27.07
C ASN A 5 23.81 0.30 25.70
N GLY A 6 23.32 0.90 24.61
CA GLY A 6 23.60 0.46 23.23
C GLY A 6 22.68 -0.65 22.71
N GLN A 7 21.69 -1.07 23.50
CA GLN A 7 20.64 -2.01 23.11
C GLN A 7 19.30 -1.30 22.96
N VAL A 8 18.38 -1.89 22.19
CA VAL A 8 17.01 -1.44 22.05
C VAL A 8 16.15 -2.09 23.13
N LYS A 9 15.53 -1.27 23.98
CA LYS A 9 14.51 -1.72 24.93
C LYS A 9 13.11 -1.66 24.28
N ILE A 10 12.42 -2.79 24.29
CA ILE A 10 11.03 -2.93 23.82
C ILE A 10 10.14 -3.28 25.01
N SER A 11 9.10 -2.47 25.21
CA SER A 11 8.05 -2.72 26.19
C SER A 11 6.78 -3.18 25.46
N PHE A 12 6.19 -4.30 25.88
CA PHE A 12 4.99 -4.88 25.26
C PHE A 12 4.10 -5.56 26.30
N VAL A 13 2.83 -5.76 25.96
CA VAL A 13 1.87 -6.52 26.79
C VAL A 13 1.91 -7.97 26.36
N ASP A 14 2.15 -8.89 27.30
CA ASP A 14 2.13 -10.32 27.00
C ASP A 14 0.69 -10.76 26.66
N PRO A 15 0.46 -11.32 25.46
CA PRO A 15 -0.89 -11.70 25.03
C PRO A 15 -1.51 -12.84 25.86
N ASN A 16 -0.72 -13.58 26.63
CA ASN A 16 -1.20 -14.73 27.41
C ASN A 16 -1.73 -14.33 28.80
N ASN A 17 -1.16 -13.30 29.42
CA ASN A 17 -1.49 -12.91 30.80
C ASN A 17 -1.79 -11.41 31.00
N GLY A 18 -1.58 -10.56 29.99
CA GLY A 18 -1.86 -9.13 30.03
C GLY A 18 -0.87 -8.30 30.84
N GLU A 19 0.24 -8.88 31.30
CA GLU A 19 1.28 -8.16 32.04
C GLU A 19 2.19 -7.37 31.09
N GLU A 20 2.64 -6.20 31.55
CA GLU A 20 3.68 -5.44 30.85
C GLU A 20 5.04 -6.12 31.03
N LYS A 21 5.77 -6.27 29.92
CA LYS A 21 7.12 -6.83 29.87
C LYS A 21 8.07 -5.87 29.18
N GLU A 22 9.34 -5.95 29.57
CA GLU A 22 10.44 -5.24 28.91
C GLU A 22 11.52 -6.25 28.51
N GLU A 23 12.01 -6.14 27.27
CA GLU A 23 13.09 -6.98 26.74
C GLU A 23 14.12 -6.12 25.99
N LEU A 24 15.39 -6.53 26.06
CA LEU A 24 16.53 -5.86 25.41
C LEU A 24 16.98 -6.66 24.19
N PHE A 25 17.20 -5.96 23.07
CA PHE A 25 17.67 -6.52 21.80
C PHE A 25 18.84 -5.71 21.24
N ASP A 26 19.74 -6.35 20.49
CA ASP A 26 20.84 -5.63 19.83
C ASP A 26 20.35 -4.79 18.65
N PHE A 27 19.27 -5.23 17.98
CA PHE A 27 18.68 -4.57 16.82
C PHE A 27 17.17 -4.61 16.85
N LEU A 28 16.55 -3.63 16.19
CA LEU A 28 15.12 -3.60 15.89
C LEU A 28 14.91 -3.51 14.37
N LEU A 29 14.03 -4.38 13.85
CA LEU A 29 13.52 -4.28 12.49
C LEU A 29 12.05 -3.80 12.52
N ALA A 30 11.81 -2.58 12.06
CA ALA A 30 10.46 -2.05 11.93
C ALA A 30 9.85 -2.44 10.59
N ALA A 31 9.05 -3.51 10.58
CA ALA A 31 8.30 -4.01 9.42
C ALA A 31 6.77 -3.90 9.65
N THR A 32 6.31 -2.78 10.20
CA THR A 32 4.93 -2.57 10.69
C THR A 32 3.90 -2.17 9.62
N GLY A 33 4.28 -2.20 8.35
CA GLY A 33 3.45 -1.76 7.23
C GLY A 33 4.06 -0.60 6.44
N ARG A 34 3.33 -0.12 5.44
CA ARG A 34 3.70 1.00 4.56
C ARG A 34 2.56 2.01 4.53
N SER A 35 2.87 3.25 4.20
CA SER A 35 1.88 4.30 3.96
C SER A 35 2.05 4.84 2.53
N PRO A 36 0.95 5.19 1.85
CA PRO A 36 1.01 5.76 0.51
C PRO A 36 1.68 7.15 0.53
N ASN A 37 2.53 7.42 -0.46
CA ASN A 37 3.27 8.68 -0.56
C ASN A 37 2.46 9.76 -1.29
N VAL A 38 1.44 10.30 -0.63
CA VAL A 38 0.50 11.30 -1.21
C VAL A 38 0.60 12.70 -0.60
N ASN A 39 1.20 12.83 0.59
CA ASN A 39 1.14 14.06 1.39
C ASN A 39 1.77 15.30 0.73
N ASP A 40 2.83 15.14 -0.06
CA ASP A 40 3.60 16.26 -0.63
C ASP A 40 3.33 16.45 -2.13
N LEU A 41 2.22 15.93 -2.64
CA LEU A 41 1.82 16.06 -4.04
C LEU A 41 0.98 17.31 -4.32
N GLY A 42 0.63 18.08 -3.29
CA GLY A 42 -0.19 19.29 -3.43
C GLY A 42 -1.65 18.98 -3.81
N LEU A 43 -2.18 17.83 -3.39
CA LEU A 43 -3.53 17.36 -3.72
C LEU A 43 -4.62 18.31 -3.22
N GLU A 44 -4.35 19.07 -2.17
CA GLU A 44 -5.21 20.14 -1.65
C GLU A 44 -5.45 21.28 -2.65
N ASN A 45 -4.62 21.39 -3.69
CA ASN A 45 -4.79 22.35 -4.78
C ASN A 45 -5.61 21.76 -5.94
N THR A 46 -6.18 20.57 -5.76
CA THR A 46 -7.03 19.90 -6.74
C THR A 46 -8.47 19.80 -6.22
N GLU A 47 -9.41 19.47 -7.10
CA GLU A 47 -10.80 19.17 -6.74
C GLU A 47 -11.02 17.67 -6.46
N LEU A 48 -9.94 16.90 -6.28
CA LEU A 48 -10.05 15.45 -6.04
C LEU A 48 -10.58 15.18 -4.63
N GLU A 49 -11.59 14.33 -4.55
CA GLU A 49 -12.01 13.73 -3.29
C GLU A 49 -10.94 12.74 -2.81
N LEU A 50 -10.58 12.81 -1.53
CA LEU A 50 -9.56 11.96 -0.91
C LEU A 50 -10.21 11.03 0.13
N ASP A 51 -9.63 9.85 0.33
CA ASP A 51 -10.00 8.94 1.42
C ASP A 51 -9.42 9.38 2.78
N SER A 52 -9.64 8.56 3.83
CA SER A 52 -9.14 8.84 5.18
C SER A 52 -7.61 8.77 5.31
N LEU A 53 -6.91 8.23 4.31
CA LEU A 53 -5.45 8.16 4.24
C LEU A 53 -4.86 9.28 3.35
N GLY A 54 -5.70 10.15 2.78
CA GLY A 54 -5.30 11.23 1.88
C GLY A 54 -5.08 10.77 0.43
N VAL A 55 -5.47 9.54 0.08
CA VAL A 55 -5.34 8.99 -1.28
C VAL A 55 -6.53 9.45 -2.12
N PRO A 56 -6.33 9.95 -3.36
CA PRO A 56 -7.43 10.29 -4.24
C PRO A 56 -8.35 9.10 -4.51
N LEU A 57 -9.66 9.32 -4.38
CA LEU A 57 -10.66 8.34 -4.80
C LEU A 57 -10.54 8.12 -6.31
N TYR A 58 -10.47 6.85 -6.70
CA TYR A 58 -10.17 6.47 -8.06
C TYR A 58 -11.01 5.26 -8.50
N ASN A 59 -11.14 5.10 -9.82
CA ASN A 59 -11.81 3.96 -10.41
C ASN A 59 -10.79 2.82 -10.62
N SER A 60 -10.97 1.71 -9.92
CA SER A 60 -10.05 0.56 -9.94
C SER A 60 -9.94 -0.15 -11.30
N ALA A 61 -10.87 0.07 -12.23
CA ALA A 61 -10.79 -0.48 -13.59
C ALA A 61 -10.01 0.44 -14.56
N THR A 62 -9.93 1.75 -14.30
CA THR A 62 -9.36 2.73 -15.24
C THR A 62 -8.16 3.50 -14.68
N MET A 63 -7.91 3.41 -13.37
CA MET A 63 -6.90 4.18 -12.64
C MET A 63 -7.15 5.69 -12.60
N GLN A 64 -8.33 6.14 -13.03
CA GLN A 64 -8.67 7.56 -13.05
C GLN A 64 -9.13 8.06 -11.69
N CYS A 65 -8.58 9.19 -11.24
CA CYS A 65 -9.02 9.89 -10.04
C CYS A 65 -10.22 10.79 -10.37
N GLY A 66 -11.37 10.51 -9.76
CA GLY A 66 -12.64 11.17 -10.10
C GLY A 66 -12.94 11.16 -11.61
N ASN A 67 -13.34 12.31 -12.15
CA ASN A 67 -13.52 12.52 -13.60
C ASN A 67 -12.39 13.39 -14.20
N SER A 68 -11.22 13.42 -13.56
CA SER A 68 -10.11 14.32 -13.92
C SER A 68 -9.16 13.70 -14.95
N SER A 69 -8.15 14.46 -15.38
CA SER A 69 -7.00 13.95 -16.14
C SER A 69 -5.87 13.40 -15.25
N ILE A 70 -6.13 13.17 -13.96
CA ILE A 70 -5.17 12.63 -12.99
C ILE A 70 -5.44 11.13 -12.83
N PHE A 71 -4.36 10.35 -12.81
CA PHE A 71 -4.38 8.90 -12.69
C PHE A 71 -3.43 8.44 -11.59
N ILE A 72 -3.71 7.27 -11.02
CA ILE A 72 -2.99 6.70 -9.88
C ILE A 72 -2.64 5.23 -10.13
N ALA A 73 -1.43 4.80 -9.80
CA ALA A 73 -0.99 3.42 -10.03
C ALA A 73 0.12 2.98 -9.05
N GLY A 74 0.11 1.71 -8.66
CA GLY A 74 1.06 1.11 -7.74
C GLY A 74 0.82 1.51 -6.29
N ASP A 75 1.83 1.30 -5.43
CA ASP A 75 1.76 1.46 -3.96
C ASP A 75 1.08 2.74 -3.45
N VAL A 76 1.06 3.81 -4.24
CA VAL A 76 0.44 5.10 -3.86
C VAL A 76 -1.09 5.02 -3.76
N ASN A 77 -1.74 4.06 -4.44
CA ASN A 77 -3.18 3.84 -4.32
C ASN A 77 -3.58 3.01 -3.10
N ASN A 78 -2.61 2.34 -2.46
CA ASN A 78 -2.75 1.51 -1.27
C ASN A 78 -3.73 0.30 -1.39
N ASP A 79 -4.03 -0.18 -2.60
CA ASP A 79 -4.86 -1.38 -2.80
C ASP A 79 -4.03 -2.67 -2.67
N PHE A 80 -3.11 -2.88 -3.60
CA PHE A 80 -2.24 -4.07 -3.64
C PHE A 80 -0.79 -3.64 -3.88
N PRO A 81 0.03 -3.41 -2.83
CA PRO A 81 1.42 -3.01 -2.95
C PRO A 81 2.32 -4.19 -3.35
N LEU A 82 2.04 -4.74 -4.54
CA LEU A 82 2.72 -5.88 -5.16
C LEU A 82 3.26 -5.44 -6.51
N LEU A 83 4.50 -5.81 -6.80
CA LEU A 83 5.21 -5.37 -8.00
C LEU A 83 4.44 -5.64 -9.30
N HIS A 84 3.78 -6.79 -9.38
CA HIS A 84 3.06 -7.18 -10.59
C HIS A 84 1.69 -6.49 -10.73
N GLU A 85 1.04 -6.13 -9.62
CA GLU A 85 -0.17 -5.31 -9.64
C GLU A 85 0.18 -3.88 -10.05
N ALA A 86 1.23 -3.30 -9.46
CA ALA A 86 1.73 -1.98 -9.85
C ALA A 86 2.10 -1.88 -11.34
N ALA A 87 2.64 -2.96 -11.92
CA ALA A 87 2.95 -3.03 -13.34
C ALA A 87 1.69 -2.98 -14.23
N ASP A 88 0.66 -3.77 -13.89
CA ASP A 88 -0.62 -3.75 -14.61
C ASP A 88 -1.31 -2.39 -14.47
N GLU A 89 -1.34 -1.84 -13.26
CA GLU A 89 -1.91 -0.52 -12.99
C GLU A 89 -1.19 0.58 -13.75
N GLY A 90 0.14 0.53 -13.81
CA GLY A 90 0.94 1.46 -14.61
C GLY A 90 0.60 1.39 -16.10
N GLN A 91 0.37 0.18 -16.63
CA GLN A 91 -0.09 0.01 -18.00
C GLN A 91 -1.47 0.64 -18.23
N ILE A 92 -2.42 0.40 -17.33
CA ILE A 92 -3.79 0.91 -17.42
C ILE A 92 -3.82 2.44 -17.29
N ALA A 93 -3.14 2.98 -16.29
CA ALA A 93 -3.04 4.42 -16.02
C ALA A 93 -2.33 5.14 -17.17
N GLY A 94 -1.19 4.61 -17.63
CA GLY A 94 -0.41 5.18 -18.72
C GLY A 94 -1.17 5.22 -20.04
N ASP A 95 -1.86 4.13 -20.39
CA ASP A 95 -2.72 4.08 -21.58
C ASP A 95 -3.86 5.12 -21.47
N ASN A 96 -4.63 5.11 -20.38
CA ASN A 96 -5.71 6.07 -20.15
C ASN A 96 -5.24 7.53 -20.16
N ALA A 97 -4.11 7.83 -19.54
CA ALA A 97 -3.51 9.17 -19.55
C ALA A 97 -3.14 9.61 -20.97
N GLY A 98 -2.59 8.72 -21.78
CA GLY A 98 -2.21 8.99 -23.17
C GLY A 98 -3.38 9.23 -24.13
N ARG A 99 -4.57 8.69 -23.83
CA ARG A 99 -5.78 8.83 -24.67
C ARG A 99 -6.90 9.68 -24.05
N PHE A 100 -6.67 10.29 -22.90
CA PHE A 100 -7.66 11.15 -22.25
C PHE A 100 -8.23 12.19 -23.25
N PRO A 101 -9.56 12.38 -23.34
CA PRO A 101 -10.61 11.89 -22.42
C PRO A 101 -11.29 10.56 -22.82
N ASP A 102 -10.80 9.81 -23.81
CA ASP A 102 -11.37 8.50 -24.17
C ASP A 102 -10.96 7.45 -23.12
N ILE A 103 -11.69 7.31 -22.01
CA ILE A 103 -11.37 6.40 -20.89
C ILE A 103 -11.88 4.98 -21.13
N LYS A 104 -11.10 3.96 -20.73
CA LYS A 104 -11.36 2.54 -20.96
C LYS A 104 -10.84 1.73 -19.79
N ALA A 105 -11.62 0.72 -19.43
CA ALA A 105 -11.24 -0.27 -18.44
C ALA A 105 -10.03 -1.07 -18.94
N GLY A 106 -9.07 -1.26 -18.05
CA GLY A 106 -7.94 -2.14 -18.24
C GLY A 106 -8.25 -3.60 -17.97
N LEU A 107 -7.36 -4.48 -18.43
CA LEU A 107 -7.38 -5.89 -18.07
C LEU A 107 -6.50 -6.09 -16.83
N ARG A 108 -7.04 -6.77 -15.82
CA ARG A 108 -6.30 -7.18 -14.63
C ARG A 108 -6.16 -8.69 -14.59
N ARG A 109 -5.05 -9.15 -14.02
CA ARG A 109 -4.83 -10.56 -13.69
C ARG A 109 -5.67 -10.97 -12.48
N SER A 110 -5.77 -12.28 -12.24
CA SER A 110 -6.24 -12.77 -10.95
C SER A 110 -5.25 -12.37 -9.86
N PRO A 111 -5.71 -11.91 -8.67
CA PRO A 111 -4.81 -11.54 -7.58
C PRO A 111 -3.90 -12.69 -7.17
N VAL A 112 -2.63 -12.39 -6.91
CA VAL A 112 -1.66 -13.37 -6.42
C VAL A 112 -0.79 -12.74 -5.33
N THR A 113 -0.76 -13.36 -4.15
CA THR A 113 0.14 -12.96 -3.05
C THR A 113 1.10 -14.09 -2.73
N VAL A 114 2.38 -13.75 -2.53
CA VAL A 114 3.43 -14.72 -2.18
C VAL A 114 4.22 -14.23 -0.98
N VAL A 115 4.42 -15.10 0.01
CA VAL A 115 5.36 -14.90 1.11
C VAL A 115 6.54 -15.86 0.92
N PHE A 116 7.73 -15.29 0.72
CA PHE A 116 8.98 -16.03 0.46
C PHE A 116 9.63 -16.54 1.75
N CYS A 117 8.84 -17.16 2.64
CA CYS A 117 9.33 -17.87 3.82
C CYS A 117 9.63 -19.36 3.51
N ASP A 118 10.02 -20.12 4.53
CA ASP A 118 10.24 -21.57 4.44
C ASP A 118 9.37 -22.31 5.48
N PRO A 119 8.35 -23.09 5.08
CA PRO A 119 7.90 -23.31 3.70
C PRO A 119 7.25 -22.05 3.09
N GLN A 120 7.26 -21.94 1.76
CA GLN A 120 6.65 -20.82 1.04
C GLN A 120 5.12 -20.83 1.16
N ILE A 121 4.52 -19.64 1.11
CA ILE A 121 3.06 -19.45 1.14
C ILE A 121 2.64 -18.69 -0.12
N ALA A 122 1.61 -19.17 -0.82
CA ALA A 122 1.02 -18.50 -1.97
C ALA A 122 -0.52 -18.55 -1.90
N ILE A 123 -1.15 -17.43 -2.25
CA ILE A 123 -2.61 -17.26 -2.33
C ILE A 123 -2.94 -16.78 -3.73
N VAL A 124 -3.90 -17.42 -4.40
CA VAL A 124 -4.34 -17.09 -5.76
C VAL A 124 -5.85 -16.93 -5.80
N GLY A 125 -6.31 -15.85 -6.41
CA GLY A 125 -7.72 -15.50 -6.47
C GLY A 125 -8.21 -14.73 -5.24
N PHE A 126 -9.51 -14.51 -5.18
CA PHE A 126 -10.15 -13.88 -4.02
C PHE A 126 -10.32 -14.92 -2.92
N VAL A 127 -9.94 -14.54 -1.71
CA VAL A 127 -10.19 -15.32 -0.49
C VAL A 127 -11.41 -14.72 0.18
N GLU A 128 -12.37 -15.55 0.58
CA GLU A 128 -13.48 -15.16 1.46
C GLU A 128 -13.02 -14.94 2.90
#